data_AF-A0AAJ0ELY2-F1
#
_entry.id   AF-A0AAJ0ELY2-F1
#
_cell.length_a   1.000
_cell.length_b   1.000
_cell.length_c   1.000
_cell.angle_alpha   90.00
_cell.angle_beta   90.00
_cell.angle_gamma   90.00
#
_symmetry.space_group_name_H-M   'P 1'
#
loop_
_entity.id
_entity.type
_entity.pdbx_description
1 polymer ?
#
loop_
_entity_poly.entity_id
_entity_poly.type
_entity_poly.pdbx_seq_one_letter_code
_entity_poly.pdbx_strand_id
1 'polypeptide(L)'
;MAMSILPGELILDICSRPGLSIDDLKCLRLVNRALCAISTPLTFRRIYISNLHRDLEAFQKITSTPHIASVVREVVFLEVPDFITYEHEIRYDRTNLVPTFYRFALCHRIANNFCQPNEPYFASIHPDRQTRALVDAVTVYCHQLRSMSKLTTLVAEPISITRLLAFGADIKHPSAEDQHDCEVLLEDATVGDSSWPVVGFRDVFPSLLSGSELEISSLACGKMGMKLFEEGESVEDLMASFDPRREMGANKFARLTSIDLEFSWMLPVDLPQCLAAATGLRKLLLRMQKREGSEYHAIRIFGELSRLCWDKLEHMQTINVPFSHKDLCTFAARHPNLRRMRVDEKFVNLAEARKEECMCKVYN
;
A
#
# COMPACT_ATOMS: atom_id res chain seq x y z
N MET A 1 20.97 33.88 -22.01
CA MET A 1 21.56 34.20 -20.69
C MET A 1 22.21 32.95 -20.14
N ALA A 2 23.54 32.96 -20.02
CA ALA A 2 24.29 31.84 -19.49
C ALA A 2 24.02 31.75 -17.98
N MET A 3 23.25 30.74 -17.54
CA MET A 3 23.50 30.18 -16.22
C MET A 3 24.87 29.51 -16.31
N SER A 4 25.91 30.31 -16.11
CA SER A 4 27.26 29.83 -15.82
C SER A 4 27.21 29.07 -14.50
N ILE A 5 26.92 27.78 -14.65
CA ILE A 5 27.45 26.64 -13.90
C ILE A 5 27.44 26.84 -12.39
N LEU A 6 26.24 26.79 -11.80
CA LEU A 6 26.17 26.28 -10.43
C LEU A 6 26.74 24.85 -10.44
N PRO A 7 27.66 24.51 -9.53
CA PRO A 7 28.11 23.14 -9.32
C PRO A 7 26.92 22.19 -9.14
N GLY A 8 27.07 20.94 -9.59
CA GLY A 8 26.00 19.95 -9.54
C GLY A 8 25.49 19.71 -8.12
N GLU A 9 26.37 19.83 -7.14
CA GLU A 9 26.07 19.72 -5.71
C GLU A 9 25.12 20.82 -5.24
N LEU A 10 25.36 22.08 -5.65
CA LEU A 10 24.47 23.19 -5.30
C LEU A 10 23.11 23.06 -5.97
N ILE A 11 23.08 22.55 -7.21
CA ILE A 11 21.80 22.29 -7.90
C ILE A 11 21.04 21.15 -7.20
N LEU A 12 21.74 20.08 -6.80
CA LEU A 12 21.15 18.99 -6.03
C LEU A 12 20.59 19.50 -4.70
N ASP A 13 21.35 20.34 -3.98
CA ASP A 13 20.90 20.95 -2.73
C ASP A 13 19.66 21.82 -2.94
N ILE A 14 19.63 22.65 -3.99
CA ILE A 14 18.45 23.45 -4.36
C ILE A 14 17.25 22.54 -4.63
N CYS A 15 17.40 21.55 -5.51
CA CYS A 15 16.33 20.63 -5.88
C CYS A 15 15.87 19.71 -4.74
N SER A 16 16.73 19.46 -3.74
CA SER A 16 16.43 18.59 -2.59
C SER A 16 15.86 19.36 -1.40
N ARG A 17 15.63 20.68 -1.52
CA ARG A 17 15.09 21.50 -0.43
C ARG A 17 13.70 21.02 0.02
N PRO A 18 13.45 20.86 1.34
CA PRO A 18 12.16 20.40 1.89
C PRO A 18 10.92 21.27 1.60
N GLY A 19 11.02 22.33 0.79
CA GLY A 19 9.91 23.21 0.44
C GLY A 19 9.54 23.23 -1.05
N LEU A 20 10.30 22.52 -1.90
CA LEU A 20 9.96 22.43 -3.31
C LEU A 20 8.84 21.41 -3.52
N SER A 21 7.76 21.84 -4.14
CA SER A 21 6.69 20.96 -4.56
C SER A 21 7.13 20.10 -5.76
N ILE A 22 6.39 19.02 -6.02
CA ILE A 22 6.60 18.21 -7.23
C ILE A 22 6.41 19.06 -8.49
N ASP A 23 5.51 20.03 -8.48
CA ASP A 23 5.27 20.91 -9.62
C ASP A 23 6.42 21.91 -9.83
N ASP A 24 7.04 22.39 -8.75
CA ASP A 24 8.28 23.18 -8.86
C ASP A 24 9.39 22.35 -9.50
N LEU A 25 9.55 21.08 -9.11
CA LEU A 25 10.52 20.18 -9.72
C LEU A 25 10.22 19.96 -11.20
N LYS A 26 8.94 19.80 -11.60
CA LYS A 26 8.55 19.71 -13.01
C LYS A 26 8.91 20.97 -13.78
N CYS A 27 8.69 22.16 -13.21
CA CYS A 27 9.10 23.43 -13.80
C CYS A 27 10.63 23.51 -13.97
N LEU A 28 11.40 23.12 -12.95
CA LEU A 28 12.87 23.10 -13.01
C LEU A 28 13.40 22.19 -14.12
N ARG A 29 12.74 21.05 -14.38
CA ARG A 29 13.11 20.16 -15.50
C ARG A 29 13.07 20.85 -16.86
N LEU A 30 12.23 21.86 -17.02
CA LEU A 30 12.06 22.58 -18.28
C LEU A 30 13.08 23.72 -18.47
N VAL A 31 13.79 24.12 -17.41
CA VAL A 31 14.69 25.28 -17.44
C VAL A 31 15.99 24.99 -18.20
N ASN A 32 16.68 23.87 -17.88
CA ASN A 32 17.89 23.46 -18.59
C ASN A 32 18.21 21.96 -18.39
N ARG A 33 19.20 21.44 -19.14
CA ARG A 33 19.59 20.02 -19.10
C ARG A 33 20.14 19.55 -17.74
N ALA A 34 20.91 20.37 -17.02
CA ALA A 34 21.48 20.01 -15.73
C ALA A 34 20.39 19.89 -14.66
N LEU A 35 19.49 20.87 -14.60
CA LEU A 35 18.30 20.83 -13.75
C LEU A 35 17.43 19.64 -14.13
N CYS A 36 17.19 19.38 -15.42
CA CYS A 36 16.45 18.20 -15.87
C CYS A 36 17.07 16.89 -15.35
N ALA A 37 18.39 16.72 -15.46
CA ALA A 37 19.08 15.52 -14.99
C ALA A 37 18.95 15.30 -13.48
N ILE A 38 18.99 16.38 -12.68
CA ILE A 38 18.93 16.31 -11.20
C ILE A 38 17.49 16.20 -10.70
N SER A 39 16.55 16.97 -11.27
CA SER A 39 15.16 16.99 -10.83
C SER A 39 14.34 15.81 -11.34
N THR A 40 14.68 15.21 -12.49
CA THR A 40 13.95 14.03 -13.02
C THR A 40 13.91 12.86 -12.01
N PRO A 41 15.04 12.41 -11.43
CA PRO A 41 15.02 11.40 -10.37
C PRO A 41 14.20 11.81 -9.14
N LEU A 42 14.16 13.09 -8.78
CA LEU A 42 13.40 13.57 -7.63
C LEU A 42 11.89 13.61 -7.92
N THR A 43 11.50 14.03 -9.13
CA THR A 43 10.10 14.09 -9.57
C THR A 43 9.47 12.71 -9.72
N PHE A 44 10.21 11.74 -10.29
CA PHE A 44 9.67 10.41 -10.61
C PHE A 44 10.19 9.29 -9.72
N ARG A 45 10.85 9.62 -8.60
CA ARG A 45 11.26 8.60 -7.62
C ARG A 45 10.08 7.73 -7.19
N ARG A 46 8.94 8.37 -6.93
CA ARG A 46 7.68 7.78 -6.48
C ARG A 46 6.60 8.13 -7.48
N ILE A 47 5.92 7.11 -8.00
CA ILE A 47 4.82 7.28 -8.96
C ILE A 47 3.56 6.58 -8.44
N TYR A 48 2.42 6.95 -8.98
CA TYR A 48 1.11 6.50 -8.52
C TYR A 48 0.38 5.78 -9.65
N ILE A 49 -0.35 4.74 -9.29
CA ILE A 49 -1.27 4.00 -10.16
C ILE A 49 -2.59 3.90 -9.41
N SER A 50 -3.70 4.13 -10.10
CA SER A 50 -5.05 3.93 -9.57
C SER A 50 -5.97 3.55 -10.74
N ASN A 51 -7.24 3.28 -10.44
CA ASN A 51 -8.24 3.03 -11.47
C ASN A 51 -8.70 4.31 -12.23
N LEU A 52 -8.10 5.47 -11.97
CA LEU A 52 -8.40 6.71 -12.71
C LEU A 52 -7.67 6.72 -14.05
N HIS A 53 -8.38 7.07 -15.14
CA HIS A 53 -7.79 7.16 -16.49
C HIS A 53 -6.50 8.01 -16.52
N ARG A 54 -6.50 9.13 -15.79
CA ARG A 54 -5.34 10.03 -15.72
C ARG A 54 -4.11 9.39 -15.10
N ASP A 55 -4.30 8.58 -14.06
CA ASP A 55 -3.20 7.87 -13.39
C ASP A 55 -2.65 6.79 -14.29
N LEU A 56 -3.53 6.05 -14.96
CA LEU A 56 -3.15 5.04 -15.92
C LEU A 56 -2.38 5.62 -17.11
N GLU A 57 -2.88 6.70 -17.73
CA GLU A 57 -2.19 7.39 -18.81
C GLU A 57 -0.82 7.89 -18.38
N ALA A 58 -0.72 8.48 -17.18
CA ALA A 58 0.54 8.94 -16.63
C ALA A 58 1.52 7.77 -16.44
N PHE A 59 1.03 6.65 -15.90
CA PHE A 59 1.83 5.44 -15.71
C PHE A 59 2.33 4.87 -17.05
N GLN A 60 1.49 4.79 -18.08
CA GLN A 60 1.87 4.37 -19.42
C GLN A 60 2.91 5.30 -20.05
N LYS A 61 2.75 6.62 -19.92
CA LYS A 61 3.74 7.60 -20.41
C LYS A 61 5.08 7.47 -19.69
N ILE A 62 5.06 7.21 -18.38
CA ILE A 62 6.27 7.00 -17.57
C ILE A 62 6.99 5.71 -17.99
N THR A 63 6.27 4.60 -18.08
CA THR A 63 6.82 3.27 -18.41
C THR A 63 7.34 3.19 -19.85
N SER A 64 6.69 3.88 -20.78
CA SER A 64 7.15 3.99 -22.18
C SER A 64 8.33 4.94 -22.38
N THR A 65 8.78 5.66 -21.35
CA THR A 65 9.90 6.61 -21.42
C THR A 65 11.12 6.07 -20.65
N PRO A 66 12.10 5.41 -21.31
CA PRO A 66 13.13 4.62 -20.63
C PRO A 66 13.95 5.39 -19.58
N HIS A 67 14.33 6.64 -19.88
CA HIS A 67 15.11 7.45 -18.95
C HIS A 67 14.31 7.88 -17.71
N ILE A 68 12.99 8.01 -17.81
CA ILE A 68 12.11 8.27 -16.66
C ILE A 68 11.87 6.97 -15.90
N ALA A 69 11.51 5.87 -16.57
CA ALA A 69 11.28 4.58 -15.94
C ALA A 69 12.50 4.12 -15.11
N SER A 70 13.71 4.32 -15.63
CA SER A 70 14.98 3.95 -14.96
C SER A 70 15.29 4.69 -13.65
N VAL A 71 14.55 5.75 -13.32
CA VAL A 71 14.73 6.51 -12.06
C VAL A 71 13.63 6.24 -11.04
N VAL A 72 12.55 5.56 -11.44
CA VAL A 72 11.48 5.15 -10.52
C VAL A 72 12.03 4.14 -9.53
N ARG A 73 11.78 4.38 -8.24
CA ARG A 73 12.16 3.50 -7.13
C ARG A 73 10.97 2.94 -6.38
N GLU A 74 9.84 3.62 -6.48
CA GLU A 74 8.65 3.36 -5.70
C GLU A 74 7.40 3.52 -6.55
N VAL A 75 6.54 2.52 -6.52
CA VAL A 75 5.23 2.52 -7.19
C VAL A 75 4.17 2.37 -6.11
N VAL A 76 3.22 3.31 -6.10
CA VAL A 76 2.13 3.37 -5.13
C VAL A 76 0.83 3.04 -5.83
N PHE A 77 0.23 1.92 -5.44
CA PHE A 77 -1.13 1.54 -5.80
C PHE A 77 -2.08 2.29 -4.88
N LEU A 78 -2.84 3.22 -5.47
CA LEU A 78 -3.86 3.98 -4.78
C LEU A 78 -5.18 3.24 -4.89
N GLU A 79 -5.61 2.68 -3.76
CA GLU A 79 -6.88 1.98 -3.67
C GLU A 79 -8.02 2.98 -3.68
N VAL A 80 -9.02 2.68 -4.50
CA VAL A 80 -10.24 3.47 -4.62
C VAL A 80 -11.40 2.59 -4.20
N PRO A 81 -12.38 3.05 -3.39
CA PRO A 81 -13.43 2.16 -2.93
C PRO A 81 -14.46 1.75 -3.98
N ASP A 82 -15.05 0.56 -3.79
CA ASP A 82 -15.95 -0.12 -4.74
C ASP A 82 -17.21 0.64 -5.10
N PHE A 83 -17.89 1.30 -4.17
CA PHE A 83 -19.20 1.89 -4.49
C PHE A 83 -19.09 3.04 -5.51
N ILE A 84 -17.90 3.61 -5.69
CA ILE A 84 -17.66 4.64 -6.70
C ILE A 84 -17.73 4.00 -8.10
N THR A 85 -17.59 2.68 -8.19
CA THR A 85 -17.85 1.89 -9.39
C THR A 85 -19.32 1.48 -9.42
N TYR A 86 -20.13 2.24 -10.16
CA TYR A 86 -21.45 1.89 -10.73
C TYR A 86 -22.63 1.46 -9.82
N GLU A 87 -22.46 0.95 -8.59
CA GLU A 87 -23.55 0.36 -7.78
C GLU A 87 -24.24 1.31 -6.78
N HIS A 88 -23.97 2.62 -6.84
CA HIS A 88 -24.58 3.57 -5.90
C HIS A 88 -26.12 3.61 -5.97
N GLU A 89 -26.71 3.26 -7.12
CA GLU A 89 -28.17 3.14 -7.25
C GLU A 89 -28.74 1.91 -6.54
N ILE A 90 -27.95 0.84 -6.33
CA ILE A 90 -28.42 -0.44 -5.79
C ILE A 90 -28.17 -0.56 -4.28
N ARG A 91 -27.15 0.11 -3.73
CA ARG A 91 -26.77 -0.01 -2.30
C ARG A 91 -27.44 0.96 -1.33
N TYR A 92 -28.34 1.81 -1.83
CA TYR A 92 -29.07 2.78 -1.01
C TYR A 92 -29.77 2.17 0.21
N ASP A 93 -30.33 0.96 0.05
CA ASP A 93 -31.05 0.26 1.12
C ASP A 93 -30.16 -0.20 2.29
N ARG A 94 -28.82 -0.14 2.17
CA ARG A 94 -27.89 -0.66 3.19
C ARG A 94 -27.13 0.41 3.97
N THR A 95 -26.86 1.58 3.39
CA THR A 95 -25.93 2.56 3.98
C THR A 95 -26.61 3.61 4.85
N ASN A 96 -27.95 3.71 4.84
CA ASN A 96 -28.72 4.76 5.53
C ASN A 96 -28.29 6.20 5.19
N LEU A 97 -27.46 6.39 4.17
CA LEU A 97 -27.02 7.71 3.74
C LEU A 97 -28.19 8.44 3.09
N VAL A 98 -28.56 9.61 3.59
CA VAL A 98 -29.48 10.49 2.85
C VAL A 98 -28.73 10.98 1.60
N PRO A 99 -29.17 10.62 0.39
CA PRO A 99 -28.46 10.97 -0.82
C PRO A 99 -28.82 12.42 -1.11
N THR A 100 -27.85 13.32 -1.00
CA THR A 100 -28.03 14.65 -1.55
C THR A 100 -27.83 14.56 -3.06
N PHE A 101 -28.55 15.37 -3.83
CA PHE A 101 -28.34 15.49 -5.28
C PHE A 101 -26.87 15.76 -5.62
N TYR A 102 -26.19 16.54 -4.77
CA TYR A 102 -24.78 16.89 -4.92
C TYR A 102 -23.82 15.70 -4.74
N ARG A 103 -24.04 14.83 -3.74
CA ARG A 103 -23.26 13.61 -3.54
C ARG A 103 -23.39 12.65 -4.71
N PHE A 104 -24.62 12.48 -5.22
CA PHE A 104 -24.87 11.63 -6.38
C PHE A 104 -24.17 12.15 -7.63
N ALA A 105 -24.28 13.45 -7.89
CA ALA A 105 -23.56 14.10 -8.99
C ALA A 105 -22.02 13.97 -8.84
N LEU A 106 -21.50 14.10 -7.61
CA LEU A 106 -20.08 13.91 -7.33
C LEU A 106 -19.64 12.47 -7.61
N CYS A 107 -20.39 11.46 -7.14
CA CYS A 107 -20.12 10.05 -7.41
C CYS A 107 -20.06 9.77 -8.91
N HIS A 108 -21.06 10.24 -9.67
CA HIS A 108 -21.07 10.05 -11.12
C HIS A 108 -19.89 10.70 -11.83
N ARG A 109 -19.49 11.92 -11.41
CA ARG A 109 -18.30 12.56 -11.97
C ARG A 109 -17.05 11.72 -11.73
N ILE A 110 -16.89 11.21 -10.50
CA ILE A 110 -15.76 10.34 -10.14
C ILE A 110 -15.79 9.05 -10.94
N ALA A 111 -16.94 8.37 -10.99
CA ALA A 111 -17.13 7.11 -11.72
C ALA A 111 -16.80 7.25 -13.22
N ASN A 112 -17.21 8.35 -13.85
CA ASN A 112 -16.95 8.62 -15.27
C ASN A 112 -15.45 8.76 -15.59
N ASN A 113 -14.63 9.08 -14.60
CA ASN A 113 -13.18 9.20 -14.76
C ASN A 113 -12.42 7.91 -14.41
N PHE A 114 -13.12 6.84 -14.01
CA PHE A 114 -12.50 5.52 -13.88
C PHE A 114 -12.43 4.78 -15.20
N CYS A 115 -11.38 3.98 -15.36
CA CYS A 115 -11.22 3.04 -16.46
C CYS A 115 -12.43 2.10 -16.52
N GLN A 116 -12.90 1.84 -17.75
CA GLN A 116 -14.03 0.96 -17.96
C GLN A 116 -13.65 -0.51 -17.69
N PRO A 117 -14.58 -1.39 -17.28
CA PRO A 117 -14.28 -2.80 -16.95
C PRO A 117 -13.64 -3.60 -18.10
N ASN A 118 -13.83 -3.15 -19.35
CA ASN A 118 -13.28 -3.78 -20.54
C ASN A 118 -11.85 -3.30 -20.87
N GLU A 119 -11.32 -2.35 -20.12
CA GLU A 119 -9.96 -1.89 -20.25
C GLU A 119 -9.01 -2.86 -19.55
N PRO A 120 -7.82 -3.14 -20.12
CA PRO A 120 -6.92 -4.21 -19.69
C PRO A 120 -6.21 -3.91 -18.36
N TYR A 121 -6.75 -3.03 -17.53
CA TYR A 121 -6.16 -2.54 -16.29
C TYR A 121 -7.08 -2.76 -15.08
N PHE A 122 -8.26 -3.37 -15.29
CA PHE A 122 -9.27 -3.53 -14.25
C PHE A 122 -9.69 -4.98 -14.00
N ALA A 123 -10.02 -5.25 -12.74
CA ALA A 123 -10.82 -6.39 -12.36
C ALA A 123 -11.95 -5.95 -11.41
N SER A 124 -13.17 -6.32 -11.76
CA SER A 124 -14.36 -6.12 -10.91
C SER A 124 -14.43 -7.20 -9.84
N ILE A 125 -14.95 -6.84 -8.66
CA ILE A 125 -15.22 -7.75 -7.53
C ILE A 125 -16.57 -8.44 -7.67
N HIS A 126 -17.38 -8.01 -8.64
CA HIS A 126 -18.45 -8.83 -9.18
C HIS A 126 -17.91 -9.55 -10.41
N PRO A 127 -17.49 -10.82 -10.29
CA PRO A 127 -16.91 -11.59 -11.37
C PRO A 127 -18.03 -12.44 -11.97
N ASP A 128 -19.13 -11.84 -12.40
CA ASP A 128 -20.04 -12.48 -13.33
C ASP A 128 -19.35 -12.59 -14.69
N ARG A 129 -18.59 -13.68 -14.83
CA ARG A 129 -17.95 -14.17 -16.07
C ARG A 129 -16.97 -13.19 -16.73
N GLN A 130 -15.78 -13.02 -16.14
CA GLN A 130 -14.49 -13.13 -16.86
C GLN A 130 -13.29 -12.80 -15.94
N THR A 131 -12.72 -13.84 -15.32
CA THR A 131 -11.41 -13.85 -14.65
C THR A 131 -10.24 -13.43 -15.59
N ARG A 132 -10.49 -13.23 -16.89
CA ARG A 132 -9.49 -12.81 -17.88
C ARG A 132 -8.99 -11.39 -17.66
N ALA A 133 -9.88 -10.44 -17.33
CA ALA A 133 -9.50 -9.03 -17.22
C ALA A 133 -8.45 -8.77 -16.11
N LEU A 134 -8.55 -9.49 -14.99
CA LEU A 134 -7.58 -9.43 -13.88
C LEU A 134 -6.22 -9.99 -14.30
N VAL A 135 -6.18 -11.17 -14.92
CA VAL A 135 -4.94 -11.82 -15.36
C VAL A 135 -4.23 -10.98 -16.43
N ASP A 136 -5.00 -10.37 -17.34
CA ASP A 136 -4.47 -9.47 -18.36
C ASP A 136 -3.89 -8.21 -17.72
N ALA A 137 -4.57 -7.59 -16.75
CA ALA A 137 -4.08 -6.43 -16.02
C ALA A 137 -2.78 -6.70 -15.26
N VAL A 138 -2.72 -7.81 -14.52
CA VAL A 138 -1.51 -8.25 -13.82
C VAL A 138 -0.34 -8.39 -14.79
N THR A 139 -0.58 -9.03 -15.94
CA THR A 139 0.44 -9.26 -16.96
C THR A 139 0.94 -7.94 -17.54
N VAL A 140 0.03 -7.01 -17.83
CA VAL A 140 0.36 -5.67 -18.33
C VAL A 140 1.16 -4.88 -17.30
N TYR A 141 0.74 -4.86 -16.03
CA TYR A 141 1.50 -4.21 -14.95
C TYR A 141 2.88 -4.84 -14.78
N CYS A 142 2.97 -6.17 -14.74
CA CYS A 142 4.27 -6.86 -14.68
C CYS A 142 5.19 -6.42 -15.81
N HIS A 143 4.68 -6.38 -17.04
CA HIS A 143 5.45 -5.97 -18.22
C HIS A 143 5.90 -4.50 -18.11
N GLN A 144 5.00 -3.60 -17.71
CA GLN A 144 5.29 -2.18 -17.57
C GLN A 144 6.28 -1.90 -16.44
N LEU A 145 6.17 -2.58 -15.30
CA LEU A 145 7.06 -2.41 -14.15
C LEU A 145 8.49 -2.90 -14.45
N ARG A 146 8.68 -3.88 -15.35
CA ARG A 146 10.02 -4.33 -15.78
C ARG A 146 10.85 -3.22 -16.44
N SER A 147 10.21 -2.19 -17.00
CA SER A 147 10.92 -1.02 -17.51
C SER A 147 11.63 -0.21 -16.42
N MET A 148 11.26 -0.42 -15.15
CA MET A 148 11.74 0.32 -13.98
C MET A 148 12.87 -0.44 -13.28
N SER A 149 14.07 -0.42 -13.87
CA SER A 149 15.22 -1.18 -13.38
C SER A 149 15.71 -0.84 -11.96
N LYS A 150 15.25 0.26 -11.36
CA LYS A 150 15.57 0.66 -9.97
C LYS A 150 14.37 0.56 -9.02
N LEU A 151 13.27 -0.02 -9.48
CA LEU A 151 12.09 -0.25 -8.67
C LEU A 151 12.44 -1.23 -7.55
N THR A 152 12.27 -0.77 -6.32
CA THR A 152 12.61 -1.54 -5.11
C THR A 152 11.46 -1.59 -4.11
N THR A 153 10.52 -0.66 -4.22
CA THR A 153 9.44 -0.49 -3.26
C THR A 153 8.09 -0.54 -3.95
N LEU A 154 7.21 -1.41 -3.46
CA LEU A 154 5.79 -1.39 -3.79
C LEU A 154 5.02 -0.88 -2.57
N VAL A 155 4.14 0.08 -2.81
CA VAL A 155 3.32 0.69 -1.79
C VAL A 155 1.86 0.55 -2.16
N ALA A 156 1.02 0.35 -1.17
CA ALA A 156 -0.41 0.26 -1.30
C ALA A 156 -1.02 1.21 -0.27
N GLU A 157 -1.79 2.21 -0.73
CA GLU A 157 -2.35 3.28 0.11
C GLU A 157 -3.77 3.64 -0.37
N PRO A 158 -4.67 4.13 0.50
CA PRO A 158 -5.94 4.68 0.03
C PRO A 158 -5.73 5.95 -0.80
N ILE A 159 -6.57 6.15 -1.82
CA ILE A 159 -6.57 7.39 -2.58
C ILE A 159 -6.93 8.58 -1.67
N SER A 160 -6.13 9.64 -1.73
CA SER A 160 -6.44 10.88 -1.01
C SER A 160 -7.66 11.58 -1.62
N ILE A 161 -8.46 12.24 -0.78
CA ILE A 161 -9.62 13.06 -1.20
C ILE A 161 -9.22 14.12 -2.20
N THR A 162 -8.11 14.83 -1.95
CA THR A 162 -7.60 15.84 -2.88
C THR A 162 -7.36 15.27 -4.28
N ARG A 163 -6.76 14.07 -4.38
CA ARG A 163 -6.54 13.40 -5.66
C ARG A 163 -7.85 12.93 -6.28
N LEU A 164 -8.74 12.32 -5.50
CA LEU A 164 -10.02 11.83 -5.98
C LEU A 164 -10.89 12.96 -6.53
N LEU A 165 -10.91 14.11 -5.86
CA LEU A 165 -11.61 15.31 -6.34
C LEU A 165 -10.94 15.90 -7.58
N ALA A 166 -9.62 16.03 -7.59
CA ALA A 166 -8.90 16.63 -8.71
C ALA A 166 -8.91 15.77 -9.97
N PHE A 167 -8.78 14.44 -9.84
CA PHE A 167 -8.59 13.51 -10.96
C PHE A 167 -9.81 12.65 -11.24
N GLY A 168 -10.62 12.36 -10.22
CA GLY A 168 -11.90 11.68 -10.37
C GLY A 168 -13.02 12.67 -10.69
N ALA A 169 -13.13 13.79 -9.98
CA ALA A 169 -14.25 14.73 -10.18
C ALA A 169 -13.92 15.94 -11.07
N ASP A 170 -12.66 16.09 -11.50
CA ASP A 170 -12.15 17.28 -12.20
C ASP A 170 -12.28 18.61 -11.44
N ILE A 171 -12.28 18.53 -10.12
CA ILE A 171 -12.41 19.68 -9.22
C ILE A 171 -11.01 20.10 -8.74
N LYS A 172 -10.41 21.10 -9.43
CA LYS A 172 -9.06 21.60 -9.10
C LYS A 172 -9.00 22.36 -7.77
N HIS A 173 -10.08 23.03 -7.39
CA HIS A 173 -10.19 23.83 -6.17
C HIS A 173 -11.45 23.39 -5.41
N PRO A 174 -11.40 22.26 -4.70
CA PRO A 174 -12.56 21.71 -4.04
C PRO A 174 -13.03 22.62 -2.91
N SER A 175 -14.33 22.90 -2.88
CA SER A 175 -14.97 23.59 -1.76
C SER A 175 -14.92 22.72 -0.50
N ALA A 176 -15.20 23.32 0.66
CA ALA A 176 -15.33 22.56 1.91
C ALA A 176 -16.46 21.51 1.82
N GLU A 177 -17.52 21.81 1.05
CA GLU A 177 -18.63 20.90 0.80
C GLU A 177 -18.20 19.72 -0.09
N ASP A 178 -17.44 19.96 -1.17
CA ASP A 178 -16.89 18.88 -2.01
C ASP A 178 -15.98 17.95 -1.20
N GLN A 179 -15.17 18.52 -0.31
CA GLN A 179 -14.29 17.74 0.58
C GLN A 179 -15.12 16.92 1.55
N HIS A 180 -16.08 17.53 2.23
CA HIS A 180 -16.95 16.84 3.18
C HIS A 180 -17.78 15.73 2.52
N ASP A 181 -18.37 15.99 1.35
CA ASP A 181 -19.13 14.97 0.62
C ASP A 181 -18.24 13.81 0.18
N CYS A 182 -17.01 14.10 -0.26
CA CYS A 182 -16.03 13.07 -0.59
C CYS A 182 -15.55 12.29 0.64
N GLU A 183 -15.35 12.96 1.79
CA GLU A 183 -15.05 12.33 3.08
C GLU A 183 -16.15 11.35 3.47
N VAL A 184 -17.41 11.79 3.47
CA VAL A 184 -18.57 10.96 3.83
C VAL A 184 -18.68 9.75 2.90
N LEU A 185 -18.43 9.94 1.61
CA LEU A 185 -18.36 8.83 0.66
C LEU A 185 -17.25 7.86 1.09
N LEU A 186 -16.00 8.32 1.21
CA LEU A 186 -14.89 7.43 1.57
C LEU A 186 -15.07 6.74 2.93
N GLU A 187 -15.64 7.42 3.92
CA GLU A 187 -15.97 6.84 5.22
C GLU A 187 -16.98 5.70 5.08
N ASP A 188 -18.10 5.91 4.39
CA ASP A 188 -19.08 4.85 4.11
C ASP A 188 -18.44 3.63 3.43
N ALA A 189 -17.46 3.88 2.56
CA ALA A 189 -16.72 2.87 1.81
C ALA A 189 -15.85 1.98 2.69
N THR A 190 -15.45 2.52 3.82
CA THR A 190 -14.53 1.87 4.74
C THR A 190 -15.26 1.30 5.97
N VAL A 191 -16.53 1.66 6.17
CA VAL A 191 -17.32 1.33 7.37
C VAL A 191 -18.19 0.09 7.19
N GLY A 192 -18.65 -0.26 5.99
CA GLY A 192 -19.54 -1.42 5.79
C GLY A 192 -18.82 -2.78 5.76
N ASP A 193 -19.34 -3.79 6.48
CA ASP A 193 -18.96 -5.24 6.39
C ASP A 193 -19.09 -5.86 4.98
N SER A 194 -19.48 -5.08 3.97
CA SER A 194 -19.70 -5.51 2.57
C SER A 194 -19.07 -4.59 1.52
N SER A 195 -18.30 -3.58 1.94
CA SER A 195 -17.52 -2.76 1.01
C SER A 195 -16.16 -3.44 0.79
N TRP A 196 -16.08 -4.12 -0.34
CA TRP A 196 -14.86 -4.75 -0.79
C TRP A 196 -13.89 -3.66 -1.28
N PRO A 197 -12.59 -3.73 -0.94
CA PRO A 197 -11.61 -2.87 -1.57
C PRO A 197 -11.43 -3.32 -3.03
N VAL A 198 -11.60 -2.39 -3.99
CA VAL A 198 -11.36 -2.59 -5.43
C VAL A 198 -10.07 -3.40 -5.61
N VAL A 199 -10.12 -4.39 -6.49
CA VAL A 199 -8.98 -5.19 -6.94
C VAL A 199 -7.88 -4.26 -7.47
N GLY A 200 -6.94 -3.89 -6.63
CA GLY A 200 -5.79 -3.08 -7.02
C GLY A 200 -4.50 -3.77 -6.63
N PHE A 201 -4.18 -3.73 -5.35
CA PHE A 201 -2.94 -4.29 -4.87
C PHE A 201 -3.05 -5.79 -4.56
N ARG A 202 -4.14 -6.24 -3.95
CA ARG A 202 -4.29 -7.60 -3.43
C ARG A 202 -4.01 -8.69 -4.47
N ASP A 203 -4.69 -8.62 -5.61
CA ASP A 203 -4.67 -9.69 -6.59
C ASP A 203 -3.46 -9.60 -7.53
N VAL A 204 -2.88 -8.41 -7.63
CA VAL A 204 -1.72 -8.13 -8.46
C VAL A 204 -0.43 -8.42 -7.68
N PHE A 205 -0.40 -8.17 -6.38
CA PHE A 205 0.80 -8.20 -5.56
C PHE A 205 1.53 -9.56 -5.53
N PRO A 206 0.86 -10.71 -5.28
CA PRO A 206 1.52 -12.00 -5.34
C PRO A 206 2.16 -12.27 -6.70
N SER A 207 1.54 -11.81 -7.78
CA SER A 207 2.06 -11.99 -9.13
C SER A 207 3.27 -11.08 -9.38
N LEU A 208 3.25 -9.83 -8.92
CA LEU A 208 4.39 -8.91 -9.01
C LEU A 208 5.64 -9.43 -8.30
N LEU A 209 5.48 -9.99 -7.09
CA LEU A 209 6.62 -10.57 -6.36
C LEU A 209 7.14 -11.88 -6.98
N SER A 210 6.36 -12.54 -7.83
CA SER A 210 6.79 -13.76 -8.53
C SER A 210 7.75 -13.46 -9.68
N GLY A 211 7.71 -12.23 -10.20
CA GLY A 211 8.54 -11.82 -11.32
C GLY A 211 10.01 -11.89 -10.92
N SER A 212 10.74 -12.87 -11.43
CA SER A 212 12.17 -13.06 -11.14
C SER A 212 13.03 -11.82 -11.47
N GLU A 213 12.53 -10.98 -12.39
CA GLU A 213 13.19 -9.78 -12.92
C GLU A 213 13.00 -8.52 -12.05
N LEU A 214 12.01 -8.48 -11.15
CA LEU A 214 11.81 -7.32 -10.28
C LEU A 214 12.60 -7.50 -8.96
N GLU A 215 13.42 -6.51 -8.62
CA GLU A 215 14.20 -6.47 -7.38
C GLU A 215 13.42 -5.79 -6.23
N ILE A 216 12.16 -6.18 -6.04
CA ILE A 216 11.34 -5.65 -4.95
C ILE A 216 11.91 -6.15 -3.62
N SER A 217 12.33 -5.19 -2.79
CA SER A 217 12.95 -5.43 -1.49
C SER A 217 12.20 -4.74 -0.34
N SER A 218 11.24 -3.86 -0.66
CA SER A 218 10.41 -3.19 0.32
C SER A 218 8.93 -3.26 -0.06
N LEU A 219 8.11 -3.55 0.93
CA LEU A 219 6.66 -3.54 0.86
C LEU A 219 6.12 -2.57 1.91
N ALA A 220 5.19 -1.70 1.51
CA ALA A 220 4.39 -0.92 2.45
C ALA A 220 2.91 -0.97 2.11
N CYS A 221 2.07 -1.36 3.06
CA CYS A 221 0.61 -1.29 2.95
C CYS A 221 0.13 -0.38 4.08
N GLY A 222 -0.36 0.82 3.75
CA GLY A 222 -0.75 1.84 4.72
C GLY A 222 -2.22 2.20 4.61
N LYS A 223 -2.86 2.46 5.76
CA LYS A 223 -4.25 2.97 5.91
C LYS A 223 -5.35 2.21 5.18
N MET A 224 -5.05 1.03 4.65
CA MET A 224 -6.10 0.13 4.20
C MET A 224 -6.76 -0.45 5.44
N GLY A 225 -8.07 -0.28 5.56
CA GLY A 225 -8.82 -1.29 6.29
C GLY A 225 -8.51 -2.59 5.57
N MET A 226 -7.60 -3.41 6.08
CA MET A 226 -7.33 -4.73 5.52
C MET A 226 -8.58 -5.57 5.77
N LYS A 227 -9.59 -5.38 4.93
CA LYS A 227 -10.61 -6.35 4.54
C LYS A 227 -10.06 -7.24 3.42
N LEU A 228 -8.74 -7.45 3.42
CA LEU A 228 -8.10 -8.33 2.46
C LEU A 228 -8.56 -9.80 2.68
N PHE A 229 -9.23 -10.11 3.81
CA PHE A 229 -9.55 -11.48 4.23
C PHE A 229 -10.80 -11.55 5.11
N GLU A 230 -11.89 -10.84 4.79
CA GLU A 230 -13.16 -10.99 5.52
C GLU A 230 -13.80 -12.35 5.25
N GLU A 231 -14.26 -13.02 6.32
CA GLU A 231 -15.07 -14.24 6.26
C GLU A 231 -16.45 -13.90 5.66
N GLY A 232 -16.75 -14.41 4.47
CA GLY A 232 -18.04 -14.16 3.83
C GLY A 232 -18.21 -14.87 2.49
N GLU A 233 -17.14 -15.04 1.73
CA GLU A 233 -17.04 -16.12 0.73
C GLU A 233 -16.68 -17.42 1.45
N SER A 234 -17.03 -18.58 0.88
CA SER A 234 -16.53 -19.84 1.43
C SER A 234 -15.01 -19.69 1.51
N VAL A 235 -14.47 -19.76 2.72
CA VAL A 235 -13.02 -19.71 2.94
C VAL A 235 -12.33 -20.68 1.98
N GLU A 236 -13.02 -21.76 1.59
CA GLU A 236 -12.64 -22.75 0.59
C GLU A 236 -12.45 -22.21 -0.85
N ASP A 237 -13.21 -21.25 -1.37
CA ASP A 237 -13.05 -20.72 -2.75
C ASP A 237 -11.92 -19.68 -2.85
N LEU A 238 -11.83 -18.79 -1.86
CA LEU A 238 -10.73 -17.85 -1.73
C LEU A 238 -9.43 -18.62 -1.40
N MET A 239 -9.47 -19.58 -0.47
CA MET A 239 -8.34 -20.49 -0.21
C MET A 239 -8.09 -21.47 -1.37
N ALA A 240 -9.02 -21.72 -2.29
CA ALA A 240 -8.73 -22.48 -3.52
C ALA A 240 -7.96 -21.62 -4.54
N SER A 241 -8.16 -20.30 -4.55
CA SER A 241 -7.29 -19.37 -5.28
C SER A 241 -5.90 -19.23 -4.64
N PHE A 242 -5.81 -19.43 -3.32
CA PHE A 242 -4.58 -19.49 -2.52
C PHE A 242 -4.19 -20.93 -2.12
N ASP A 243 -4.63 -21.96 -2.87
CA ASP A 243 -4.49 -23.37 -2.47
C ASP A 243 -3.03 -23.64 -2.08
N PRO A 244 -2.73 -24.08 -0.83
CA PRO A 244 -1.38 -24.40 -0.39
C PRO A 244 -0.67 -25.45 -1.26
N ARG A 245 -1.43 -26.20 -2.08
CA ARG A 245 -0.90 -27.16 -3.08
C ARG A 245 -0.49 -26.50 -4.40
N ARG A 246 -0.92 -25.27 -4.66
CA ARG A 246 -0.34 -24.38 -5.67
C ARG A 246 0.70 -23.54 -4.95
N GLU A 247 1.97 -23.72 -5.31
CA GLU A 247 3.17 -23.09 -4.73
C GLU A 247 3.20 -21.54 -4.87
N MET A 248 2.14 -20.83 -4.48
CA MET A 248 2.15 -19.39 -4.32
C MET A 248 2.60 -19.03 -2.90
N GLY A 249 3.57 -18.13 -2.81
CA GLY A 249 3.55 -17.12 -1.75
C GLY A 249 4.86 -16.98 -1.02
N ALA A 250 5.22 -17.96 -0.20
CA ALA A 250 6.37 -17.88 0.71
C ALA A 250 7.66 -17.45 0.00
N ASN A 251 8.10 -18.18 -1.03
CA ASN A 251 9.36 -17.88 -1.73
C ASN A 251 9.40 -16.48 -2.36
N LYS A 252 8.25 -15.86 -2.61
CA LYS A 252 8.14 -14.52 -3.19
C LYS A 252 8.49 -13.43 -2.17
N PHE A 253 8.30 -13.69 -0.88
CA PHE A 253 8.69 -12.81 0.22
C PHE A 253 10.17 -12.91 0.56
N ALA A 254 10.88 -13.94 0.06
CA ALA A 254 12.29 -14.19 0.41
C ALA A 254 13.23 -13.03 0.09
N ARG A 255 12.89 -12.19 -0.89
CA ARG A 255 13.66 -11.00 -1.29
C ARG A 255 13.36 -9.76 -0.45
N LEU A 256 12.25 -9.76 0.31
CA LEU A 256 11.84 -8.60 1.09
C LEU A 256 12.78 -8.40 2.28
N THR A 257 13.27 -7.18 2.41
CA THR A 257 14.13 -6.72 3.50
C THR A 257 13.42 -5.72 4.41
N SER A 258 12.33 -5.12 3.93
CA SER A 258 11.49 -4.19 4.68
C SER A 258 10.02 -4.47 4.41
N ILE A 259 9.24 -4.63 5.47
CA ILE A 259 7.80 -4.83 5.42
C ILE A 259 7.15 -3.85 6.39
N ASP A 260 6.25 -3.01 5.90
CA ASP A 260 5.42 -2.08 6.67
C ASP A 260 3.95 -2.41 6.38
N LEU A 261 3.23 -2.95 7.36
CA LEU A 261 1.84 -3.38 7.19
C LEU A 261 0.96 -2.65 8.20
N GLU A 262 -0.06 -1.97 7.70
CA GLU A 262 -1.18 -1.47 8.47
C GLU A 262 -2.42 -2.32 8.14
N PHE A 263 -3.03 -2.89 9.19
CA PHE A 263 -4.11 -3.86 9.08
C PHE A 263 -5.25 -3.53 10.05
N SER A 264 -6.42 -4.10 9.78
CA SER A 264 -7.59 -4.06 10.69
C SER A 264 -7.38 -5.04 11.86
N TRP A 265 -8.41 -5.45 12.60
CA TRP A 265 -8.28 -6.52 13.59
C TRP A 265 -8.16 -7.92 12.94
N MET A 266 -8.46 -8.04 11.63
CA MET A 266 -8.28 -9.28 10.87
C MET A 266 -6.95 -9.27 10.14
N LEU A 267 -6.06 -10.13 10.62
CA LEU A 267 -4.84 -10.47 9.92
C LEU A 267 -5.04 -11.78 9.13
N PRO A 268 -4.46 -11.88 7.92
CA PRO A 268 -4.48 -13.11 7.14
C PRO A 268 -3.89 -14.26 7.96
N VAL A 269 -4.56 -15.42 7.98
CA VAL A 269 -4.09 -16.61 8.73
C VAL A 269 -2.73 -17.10 8.19
N ASP A 270 -2.45 -16.85 6.92
CA ASP A 270 -1.21 -17.17 6.21
C ASP A 270 -0.11 -16.11 6.33
N LEU A 271 -0.39 -14.95 6.93
CA LEU A 271 0.60 -13.89 7.09
C LEU A 271 1.87 -14.38 7.80
N PRO A 272 1.83 -15.17 8.88
CA PRO A 272 3.03 -15.70 9.51
C PRO A 272 3.87 -16.54 8.54
N GLN A 273 3.25 -17.31 7.63
CA GLN A 273 3.99 -18.14 6.67
C GLN A 273 4.64 -17.27 5.58
N CYS A 274 3.95 -16.25 5.10
CA CYS A 274 4.51 -15.27 4.18
C CYS A 274 5.70 -14.52 4.80
N LEU A 275 5.55 -14.06 6.04
CA LEU A 275 6.61 -13.35 6.76
C LEU A 275 7.78 -14.29 7.11
N ALA A 276 7.51 -15.54 7.48
CA ALA A 276 8.55 -16.54 7.75
C ALA A 276 9.49 -16.74 6.55
N ALA A 277 8.94 -16.65 5.35
CA ALA A 277 9.70 -16.83 4.13
C ALA A 277 10.61 -15.63 3.79
N ALA A 278 10.35 -14.45 4.36
CA ALA A 278 11.22 -13.27 4.27
C ALA A 278 12.51 -13.42 5.10
N THR A 279 13.33 -14.42 4.80
CA THR A 279 14.58 -14.72 5.53
C THR A 279 15.58 -13.55 5.51
N GLY A 280 15.46 -12.65 4.53
CA GLY A 280 16.25 -11.42 4.40
C GLY A 280 15.72 -10.21 5.20
N LEU A 281 14.64 -10.36 5.97
CA LEU A 281 13.93 -9.26 6.61
C LEU A 281 14.83 -8.51 7.62
N ARG A 282 14.94 -7.20 7.45
CA ARG A 282 15.71 -6.27 8.32
C ARG A 282 14.80 -5.31 9.08
N LYS A 283 13.66 -4.94 8.49
CA LYS A 283 12.70 -4.01 9.07
C LYS A 283 11.30 -4.58 8.99
N LEU A 284 10.61 -4.65 10.12
CA LEU A 284 9.22 -5.04 10.22
C LEU A 284 8.44 -3.97 10.98
N LEU A 285 7.43 -3.41 10.33
CA LEU A 285 6.49 -2.46 10.90
C LEU A 285 5.09 -3.05 10.80
N LEU A 286 4.40 -3.12 11.92
CA LEU A 286 3.05 -3.64 12.03
C LEU A 286 2.18 -2.59 12.73
N ARG A 287 1.09 -2.17 12.11
CA ARG A 287 0.14 -1.21 12.67
C ARG A 287 -1.25 -1.81 12.63
N MET A 288 -1.91 -1.90 13.77
CA MET A 288 -3.32 -2.26 13.84
C MET A 288 -4.16 -0.98 13.89
N GLN A 289 -5.20 -0.90 13.06
CA GLN A 289 -6.19 0.16 13.15
C GLN A 289 -7.05 -0.09 14.39
N LYS A 290 -7.17 0.93 15.27
CA LYS A 290 -8.05 0.87 16.44
C LYS A 290 -9.50 0.76 15.97
N ARG A 291 -10.07 -0.44 16.02
CA ARG A 291 -11.51 -0.70 15.88
C ARG A 291 -11.97 -1.64 16.98
N GLU A 292 -13.24 -1.52 17.35
CA GLU A 292 -13.92 -2.40 18.29
C GLU A 292 -13.96 -3.82 17.71
N GLY A 293 -13.28 -4.76 18.33
CA GLY A 293 -13.15 -6.14 17.86
C GLY A 293 -12.41 -7.02 18.85
N SER A 294 -12.49 -8.35 18.68
CA SER A 294 -11.83 -9.31 19.57
C SER A 294 -10.31 -9.25 19.39
N GLU A 295 -9.60 -8.72 20.40
CA GLU A 295 -8.13 -8.68 20.44
C GLU A 295 -7.47 -10.07 20.33
N TYR A 296 -8.25 -11.14 20.56
CA TYR A 296 -7.77 -12.52 20.58
C TYR A 296 -7.06 -12.94 19.28
N HIS A 297 -7.59 -12.56 18.11
CA HIS A 297 -6.98 -12.93 16.83
C HIS A 297 -5.62 -12.28 16.62
N ALA A 298 -5.51 -10.98 16.93
CA ALA A 298 -4.28 -10.24 16.79
C ALA A 298 -3.21 -10.73 17.80
N ILE A 299 -3.61 -11.05 19.04
CA ILE A 299 -2.73 -11.70 20.03
C ILE A 299 -2.21 -13.04 19.49
N ARG A 300 -3.10 -13.89 18.93
CA ARG A 300 -2.71 -15.18 18.36
C ARG A 300 -1.67 -15.02 17.27
N ILE A 301 -1.88 -14.06 16.37
CA ILE A 301 -0.95 -13.84 15.23
C ILE A 301 0.37 -13.28 15.72
N PHE A 302 0.39 -12.33 16.65
CA PHE A 302 1.65 -11.91 17.25
C PHE A 302 2.36 -13.07 17.95
N GLY A 303 1.61 -13.97 18.61
CA GLY A 303 2.12 -15.22 19.16
C GLY A 303 2.79 -16.09 18.10
N GLU A 304 2.22 -16.24 16.91
CA GLU A 304 2.87 -16.93 15.79
C GLU A 304 4.11 -16.17 15.27
N LEU A 305 4.04 -14.84 15.14
CA LEU A 305 5.19 -14.02 14.72
C LEU A 305 6.36 -14.13 15.71
N SER A 306 6.07 -14.25 17.01
CA SER A 306 7.08 -14.44 18.04
C SER A 306 7.85 -15.76 17.91
N ARG A 307 7.30 -16.73 17.17
CA ARG A 307 7.95 -18.01 16.89
C ARG A 307 8.79 -17.97 15.61
N LEU A 308 8.67 -16.93 14.80
CA LEU A 308 9.48 -16.78 13.60
C LEU A 308 10.90 -16.34 13.96
N CYS A 309 11.85 -16.59 13.06
CA CYS A 309 13.25 -16.26 13.24
C CYS A 309 13.77 -15.53 12.01
N TRP A 310 14.10 -14.26 12.18
CA TRP A 310 14.75 -13.44 11.16
C TRP A 310 16.13 -13.00 11.64
N ASP A 311 17.16 -13.75 11.28
CA ASP A 311 18.52 -13.50 11.74
C ASP A 311 19.03 -12.11 11.38
N LYS A 312 18.45 -11.47 10.35
CA LYS A 312 18.83 -10.13 9.88
C LYS A 312 17.93 -9.01 10.40
N LEU A 313 16.93 -9.30 11.24
CA LEU A 313 15.98 -8.30 11.71
C LEU A 313 16.70 -7.30 12.64
N GLU A 314 16.77 -6.04 12.21
CA GLU A 314 17.42 -4.95 12.93
C GLU A 314 16.38 -4.01 13.59
N HIS A 315 15.19 -3.90 12.98
CA HIS A 315 14.17 -2.94 13.37
C HIS A 315 12.79 -3.59 13.42
N MET A 316 12.13 -3.49 14.57
CA MET A 316 10.74 -3.89 14.77
C MET A 316 9.94 -2.70 15.31
N GLN A 317 8.75 -2.45 14.76
CA GLN A 317 7.78 -1.57 15.37
C GLN A 317 6.39 -2.17 15.30
N THR A 318 5.69 -2.18 16.43
CA THR A 318 4.25 -2.41 16.48
C THR A 318 3.53 -1.12 16.88
N ILE A 319 2.32 -0.88 16.37
CA ILE A 319 1.42 0.19 16.81
C ILE A 319 0.02 -0.40 16.95
N ASN A 320 -0.57 -0.29 18.14
CA ASN A 320 -1.84 -0.88 18.56
C ASN A 320 -1.95 -2.40 18.33
N VAL A 321 -0.86 -3.13 18.09
CA VAL A 321 -0.92 -4.59 17.91
C VAL A 321 -0.92 -5.23 19.30
N PRO A 322 -1.98 -5.93 19.72
CA PRO A 322 -2.00 -6.58 21.02
C PRO A 322 -1.08 -7.80 21.01
N PHE A 323 -0.38 -8.02 22.12
CA PHE A 323 0.54 -9.14 22.31
C PHE A 323 0.54 -9.55 23.78
N SER A 324 0.88 -10.81 24.05
CA SER A 324 1.19 -11.21 25.42
C SER A 324 2.63 -10.81 25.78
N HIS A 325 2.87 -10.56 27.07
CA HIS A 325 4.21 -10.28 27.57
C HIS A 325 5.22 -11.40 27.21
N LYS A 326 4.75 -12.66 27.27
CA LYS A 326 5.53 -13.83 26.92
C LYS A 326 5.95 -13.82 25.45
N ASP A 327 5.04 -13.46 24.54
CA ASP A 327 5.34 -13.41 23.11
C ASP A 327 6.35 -12.30 22.79
N LEU A 328 6.23 -11.13 23.45
CA LEU A 328 7.18 -10.03 23.26
C LEU A 328 8.61 -10.41 23.69
N CYS A 329 8.75 -11.07 24.85
CA CYS A 329 10.05 -11.54 25.33
C CYS A 329 10.62 -12.64 24.42
N THR A 330 9.77 -13.61 24.04
CA THR A 330 10.13 -14.68 23.09
C THR A 330 10.63 -14.09 21.77
N PHE A 331 9.94 -13.08 21.25
CA PHE A 331 10.33 -12.36 20.06
C PHE A 331 11.70 -11.69 20.24
N ALA A 332 11.91 -10.92 21.31
CA ALA A 332 13.17 -10.21 21.54
C ALA A 332 14.38 -11.15 21.73
N ALA A 333 14.16 -12.31 22.35
CA ALA A 333 15.17 -13.35 22.57
C ALA A 333 15.59 -14.04 21.27
N ARG A 334 14.63 -14.32 20.37
CA ARG A 334 14.89 -15.00 19.09
C ARG A 334 15.58 -14.12 18.04
N HIS A 335 15.59 -12.81 18.22
CA HIS A 335 16.16 -11.86 17.26
C HIS A 335 17.42 -11.18 17.83
N PRO A 336 18.59 -11.84 17.80
CA PRO A 336 19.82 -11.32 18.41
C PRO A 336 20.32 -10.02 17.77
N ASN A 337 20.06 -9.84 16.47
CA ASN A 337 20.43 -8.65 15.70
C ASN A 337 19.43 -7.49 15.81
N LEU A 338 18.32 -7.66 16.56
CA LEU A 338 17.35 -6.60 16.79
C LEU A 338 18.02 -5.46 17.56
N ARG A 339 18.07 -4.27 16.94
CA ARG A 339 18.71 -3.05 17.50
C ARG A 339 17.68 -2.08 18.04
N ARG A 340 16.51 -2.01 17.40
CA ARG A 340 15.43 -1.13 17.82
C ARG A 340 14.12 -1.90 17.80
N MET A 341 13.44 -1.89 18.93
CA MET A 341 12.07 -2.37 19.05
C MET A 341 11.23 -1.25 19.65
N ARG A 342 10.19 -0.86 18.92
CA ARG A 342 9.22 0.14 19.36
C ARG A 342 7.86 -0.52 19.45
N VAL A 343 7.18 -0.30 20.56
CA VAL A 343 5.82 -0.77 20.78
C VAL A 343 5.00 0.47 21.08
N ASP A 344 4.06 0.75 20.20
CA ASP A 344 3.33 2.01 20.15
C ASP A 344 4.28 3.21 20.08
N GLU A 345 4.21 4.10 21.05
CA GLU A 345 5.08 5.26 21.19
C GLU A 345 6.27 5.03 22.11
N LYS A 346 6.42 3.82 22.65
CA LYS A 346 7.44 3.51 23.66
C LYS A 346 8.56 2.63 23.08
N PHE A 347 9.80 2.95 23.45
CA PHE A 347 10.94 2.09 23.15
C PHE A 347 11.00 0.94 24.15
N VAL A 348 11.24 -0.28 23.65
CA VAL A 348 11.45 -1.45 24.48
C VAL A 348 12.93 -1.57 24.82
N ASN A 349 13.25 -1.74 26.10
CA ASN A 349 14.60 -2.05 26.54
C ASN A 349 14.94 -3.50 26.18
N LEU A 350 15.64 -3.69 25.07
CA LEU A 350 16.00 -5.02 24.55
C LEU A 350 16.91 -5.81 25.49
N ALA A 351 17.73 -5.13 26.30
CA ALA A 351 18.60 -5.81 27.27
C ALA A 351 17.81 -6.43 28.41
N GLU A 352 16.68 -5.82 28.81
CA GLU A 352 15.77 -6.37 29.82
C GLU A 352 14.86 -7.44 29.23
N ALA A 353 14.29 -7.18 28.05
CA ALA A 353 13.41 -8.14 27.37
C ALA A 353 14.09 -9.49 27.07
N ARG A 354 15.41 -9.50 26.86
CA ARG A 354 16.20 -10.72 26.60
C ARG A 354 16.56 -11.52 27.85
N LYS A 355 16.42 -10.95 29.05
CA LYS A 355 16.90 -11.61 30.28
C LYS A 355 15.92 -12.65 30.85
N GLU A 356 14.75 -12.85 30.24
CA GLU A 356 13.63 -13.76 30.63
C GLU A 356 13.11 -13.67 32.09
N GLU A 357 13.90 -13.19 33.06
CA GLU A 357 13.62 -13.29 34.50
C GLU A 357 13.19 -11.97 35.18
N CYS A 358 13.03 -10.83 34.48
CA CYS A 358 12.94 -9.53 35.18
C CYS A 358 11.87 -8.52 34.73
N MET A 359 10.82 -8.91 34.00
CA MET A 359 9.89 -7.91 33.43
C MET A 359 8.44 -7.94 33.93
N CYS A 360 8.11 -8.69 34.99
CA CYS A 360 6.80 -8.62 35.64
C CYS A 360 6.46 -7.27 36.33
N LYS A 361 7.30 -6.23 36.20
CA LYS A 361 7.13 -4.96 36.94
C LYS A 361 6.95 -3.70 36.08
N VAL A 362 6.99 -3.77 34.74
CA VAL A 362 7.05 -2.56 33.89
C VAL A 362 5.71 -2.22 33.20
N TYR A 363 4.74 -3.12 33.18
CA TYR A 363 3.43 -2.88 32.57
C TYR A 363 2.30 -3.37 33.47
N ASN A 364 1.95 -2.54 34.45
CA ASN A 364 0.61 -2.42 35.02
C ASN A 364 0.16 -0.97 34.84
#